data_AF-A0A0F9BVH6-F1
#
_entry.id   AF-A0A0F9BVH6-F1
#
_cell.length_a   1.000
_cell.length_b   1.000
_cell.length_c   1.000
_cell.angle_alpha   90.00
_cell.angle_beta   90.00
_cell.angle_gamma   90.00
#
_symmetry.space_group_name_H-M   'P 1'
#
loop_
_entity.id
_entity.type
_entity.pdbx_description
1 polymer ?
#
loop_
_entity_poly.entity_id
_entity_poly.type
_entity_poly.pdbx_seq_one_letter_code
_entity_poly.pdbx_strand_id
1 'polypeptide(L)'
;MSKKKALRHNKNKPPSSYILHYPKVIEVIARILEAGEVKYKRLNWKIGGNTDESYLDAAIRHMSKFVNGDPFDEEYGTHHLGHAIWNLMTLFELNGHEIMDSVKFNKALKDLAKKKNV
;
A
#
# COMPACT_ATOMS: atom_id res chain seq x y z
N MET A 1 -21.58 -20.78 32.45
CA MET A 1 -20.22 -20.37 32.87
C MET A 1 -19.72 -19.28 31.93
N SER A 2 -19.45 -18.07 32.42
CA SER A 2 -18.83 -17.01 31.61
C SER A 2 -17.38 -17.41 31.32
N LYS A 3 -17.04 -17.66 30.05
CA LYS A 3 -15.65 -17.95 29.66
C LYS A 3 -14.79 -16.73 29.96
N LYS A 4 -13.86 -16.86 30.91
CA LYS A 4 -12.84 -15.86 31.22
C LYS A 4 -12.09 -15.54 29.92
N LYS A 5 -12.23 -14.32 29.39
CA LYS A 5 -11.54 -13.90 28.15
C LYS A 5 -10.10 -13.51 28.48
N ALA A 6 -9.18 -13.81 27.57
CA ALA A 6 -7.79 -13.35 27.67
C ALA A 6 -7.71 -11.82 27.56
N LEU A 7 -6.84 -11.20 28.34
CA LEU A 7 -6.54 -9.77 28.25
C LEU A 7 -5.79 -9.47 26.94
N ARG A 8 -6.21 -8.43 26.21
CA ARG A 8 -5.50 -7.91 25.03
C ARG A 8 -5.45 -6.39 25.05
N HIS A 9 -4.27 -5.82 24.83
CA HIS A 9 -4.05 -4.37 24.76
C HIS A 9 -3.94 -3.92 23.30
N ASN A 10 -5.08 -3.67 22.67
CA ASN A 10 -5.18 -3.24 21.26
C ASN A 10 -5.62 -1.78 21.08
N LYS A 11 -5.73 -1.02 22.18
CA LYS A 11 -6.09 0.40 22.12
C LYS A 11 -5.09 1.15 21.24
N ASN A 12 -5.59 1.93 20.29
CA ASN A 12 -4.82 2.73 19.31
C ASN A 12 -3.95 1.93 18.32
N LYS A 13 -4.08 0.60 18.25
CA LYS A 13 -3.41 -0.19 17.19
C LYS A 13 -4.27 -0.19 15.92
N PRO A 14 -3.66 -0.09 14.73
CA PRO A 14 -4.42 -0.16 13.49
C PRO A 14 -5.10 -1.54 13.37
N PRO A 15 -6.36 -1.59 12.96
CA PRO A 15 -7.02 -2.85 12.62
C PRO A 15 -6.47 -3.34 11.28
N SER A 16 -5.36 -4.10 11.31
CA SER A 16 -4.64 -4.54 10.10
C SER A 16 -5.51 -5.28 9.10
N SER A 17 -6.60 -5.93 9.54
CA SER A 17 -7.56 -6.58 8.65
C SER A 17 -8.27 -5.61 7.68
N TYR A 18 -8.22 -4.30 7.92
CA TYR A 18 -8.80 -3.31 6.99
C TYR A 18 -8.19 -3.39 5.60
N ILE A 19 -6.93 -3.82 5.47
CA ILE A 19 -6.30 -4.02 4.16
C ILE A 19 -7.01 -5.08 3.33
N LEU A 20 -7.65 -6.07 3.97
CA LEU A 20 -8.36 -7.16 3.30
C LEU A 20 -9.63 -6.69 2.57
N HIS A 21 -10.07 -5.45 2.78
CA HIS A 21 -11.14 -4.83 1.98
C HIS A 21 -10.69 -4.38 0.59
N TYR A 22 -9.40 -4.52 0.25
CA TYR A 22 -8.84 -4.24 -1.07
C TYR A 22 -8.29 -5.50 -1.76
N PRO A 23 -9.08 -6.57 -1.94
CA PRO A 23 -8.58 -7.86 -2.42
C PRO A 23 -7.95 -7.78 -3.82
N LYS A 24 -8.51 -6.95 -4.72
CA LYS A 24 -7.96 -6.74 -6.07
C LYS A 24 -6.57 -6.08 -6.05
N VAL A 25 -6.35 -5.15 -5.12
CA VAL A 25 -5.05 -4.48 -4.97
C VAL A 25 -4.02 -5.46 -4.43
N ILE A 26 -4.41 -6.28 -3.44
CA ILE A 26 -3.54 -7.32 -2.89
C ILE A 26 -3.13 -8.30 -4.00
N GLU A 27 -4.08 -8.76 -4.82
CA GLU A 27 -3.80 -9.70 -5.90
C GLU A 27 -2.90 -9.10 -6.99
N VAL A 28 -3.19 -7.90 -7.49
CA VAL A 28 -2.37 -7.30 -8.57
C VAL A 28 -0.94 -7.03 -8.12
N ILE A 29 -0.73 -6.59 -6.87
CA ILE A 29 0.62 -6.39 -6.31
C ILE A 29 1.34 -7.73 -6.18
N ALA A 30 0.65 -8.80 -5.75
CA ALA A 30 1.24 -10.12 -5.69
C ALA A 30 1.69 -10.61 -7.07
N ARG A 31 0.91 -10.39 -8.14
CA ARG A 31 1.27 -10.74 -9.53
C ARG A 31 2.47 -9.93 -10.05
N ILE A 32 2.55 -8.64 -9.72
CA ILE A 32 3.71 -7.81 -10.08
C ILE A 32 4.97 -8.31 -9.37
N LEU A 33 4.85 -8.68 -8.09
CA LEU A 33 5.97 -9.25 -7.33
C LEU A 33 6.38 -10.65 -7.84
N GLU A 34 5.41 -11.47 -8.28
CA GLU A 34 5.65 -12.76 -8.93
C GLU A 34 6.46 -12.57 -10.24
N ALA A 35 6.03 -11.65 -11.10
CA ALA A 35 6.78 -11.31 -12.32
C ALA A 35 8.19 -10.77 -12.00
N GLY A 36 8.31 -9.90 -11.00
CA GLY A 36 9.59 -9.38 -10.52
C GLY A 36 10.51 -10.47 -9.93
N GLU A 37 9.96 -11.48 -9.27
CA GLU A 37 10.72 -12.62 -8.75
C GLU A 37 11.34 -13.45 -9.88
N VAL A 38 10.57 -13.74 -10.93
CA VAL A 38 11.08 -14.45 -12.10
C VAL A 38 12.17 -13.65 -12.81
N LYS A 39 11.98 -12.34 -12.97
CA LYS A 39 12.90 -11.47 -13.73
C LYS A 39 14.16 -11.07 -12.96
N TYR A 40 14.02 -10.78 -11.66
CA TYR A 40 15.06 -10.14 -10.86
C TYR A 40 15.43 -10.87 -9.57
N LYS A 41 14.81 -12.03 -9.29
CA LYS A 41 14.81 -12.74 -8.00
C LYS A 41 13.87 -12.13 -6.96
N ARG A 42 13.47 -12.99 -6.01
CA ARG A 42 12.53 -12.66 -4.95
C ARG A 42 12.97 -11.44 -4.15
N LEU A 43 12.09 -10.44 -4.08
CA LEU A 43 12.29 -9.20 -3.32
C LEU A 43 13.57 -8.41 -3.68
N ASN A 44 14.03 -8.48 -4.93
CA ASN A 44 15.23 -7.77 -5.41
C ASN A 44 15.22 -6.26 -5.12
N TRP A 45 14.03 -5.63 -5.12
CA TRP A 45 13.85 -4.21 -4.79
C TRP A 45 14.38 -3.83 -3.40
N LYS A 46 14.46 -4.78 -2.45
CA LYS A 46 14.99 -4.53 -1.09
C LYS A 46 16.48 -4.24 -1.06
N ILE A 47 17.22 -4.55 -2.13
CA ILE A 47 18.64 -4.20 -2.25
C ILE A 47 18.79 -2.66 -2.25
N GLY A 48 17.78 -1.93 -2.73
CA GLY A 48 17.84 -0.48 -2.88
C GLY A 48 18.78 -0.04 -4.00
N GLY A 49 19.23 1.22 -3.93
CA GLY A 49 20.19 1.80 -4.89
C GLY A 49 19.56 2.56 -6.06
N ASN A 50 18.25 2.46 -6.24
CA ASN A 50 17.48 3.34 -7.13
C ASN A 50 17.11 4.64 -6.42
N THR A 51 17.01 5.75 -7.15
CA THR A 51 16.61 7.05 -6.59
C THR A 51 15.10 7.14 -6.41
N ASP A 52 14.64 8.05 -5.56
CA ASP A 52 13.21 8.31 -5.35
C ASP A 52 12.51 8.72 -6.66
N GLU A 53 13.17 9.55 -7.47
CA GLU A 53 12.67 10.01 -8.77
C GLU A 53 12.43 8.83 -9.72
N SER A 54 13.26 7.78 -9.66
CA SER A 54 13.08 6.63 -10.55
C SER A 54 11.77 5.88 -10.28
N TYR A 55 11.37 5.76 -9.01
CA TYR A 55 10.09 5.17 -8.62
C TYR A 55 8.92 6.09 -8.97
N LEU A 56 9.08 7.40 -8.74
CA LEU A 56 8.06 8.40 -9.08
C LEU A 56 7.80 8.45 -10.60
N ASP A 57 8.85 8.50 -11.41
CA ASP A 57 8.75 8.52 -12.86
C ASP A 57 8.09 7.24 -13.39
N ALA A 58 8.45 6.08 -12.83
CA ALA A 58 7.81 4.81 -13.19
C ALA A 58 6.31 4.81 -12.83
N ALA A 59 5.94 5.28 -11.64
CA ALA A 59 4.54 5.39 -11.24
C ALA A 59 3.76 6.32 -12.20
N ILE A 60 4.34 7.47 -12.56
CA ILE A 60 3.73 8.46 -13.45
C ILE A 60 3.55 7.89 -14.86
N ARG A 61 4.52 7.13 -15.40
CA ARG A 61 4.38 6.48 -16.72
C ARG A 61 3.19 5.52 -16.77
N HIS A 62 3.03 4.67 -15.75
CA HIS A 62 1.88 3.76 -15.67
C HIS A 62 0.55 4.50 -15.50
N MET A 63 0.50 5.55 -14.67
CA MET A 63 -0.70 6.39 -14.55
C MET A 63 -1.06 7.07 -15.87
N SER A 64 -0.08 7.58 -16.60
CA SER A 64 -0.28 8.23 -17.90
C SER A 64 -0.91 7.27 -18.92
N LYS A 65 -0.38 6.04 -19.03
CA LYS A 65 -0.96 5.00 -19.89
C LYS A 65 -2.41 4.67 -19.51
N PHE A 66 -2.69 4.49 -18.21
CA PHE A 66 -4.05 4.27 -17.71
C PHE A 66 -5.01 5.41 -18.08
N VAL A 67 -4.60 6.67 -17.87
CA VAL A 67 -5.43 7.84 -18.20
C VAL A 67 -5.71 7.93 -19.70
N ASN A 68 -4.79 7.46 -20.55
CA ASN A 68 -4.96 7.43 -22.00
C ASN A 68 -5.82 6.24 -22.49
N GLY A 69 -6.43 5.47 -21.59
CA GLY A 69 -7.35 4.38 -21.93
C GLY A 69 -6.67 3.03 -22.14
N ASP A 70 -5.38 2.90 -21.81
CA ASP A 70 -4.65 1.64 -21.83
C ASP A 70 -4.57 1.07 -20.40
N PRO A 71 -5.38 0.06 -20.03
CA PRO A 71 -5.43 -0.42 -18.65
C PRO A 71 -4.33 -1.43 -18.29
N PHE A 72 -3.70 -2.07 -19.28
CA PHE A 72 -2.84 -3.24 -19.06
C PHE A 72 -1.42 -2.98 -19.52
N ASP A 73 -0.47 -3.43 -18.71
CA ASP A 73 0.94 -3.42 -19.05
C ASP A 73 1.24 -4.39 -20.20
N GLU A 74 1.97 -3.91 -21.21
CA GLU A 74 2.33 -4.68 -22.40
C GLU A 74 3.26 -5.86 -22.07
N GLU A 75 4.11 -5.75 -21.04
CA GLU A 75 5.10 -6.77 -20.69
C GLU A 75 4.48 -7.92 -19.90
N TYR A 76 3.62 -7.60 -18.91
CA TYR A 76 3.11 -8.60 -17.96
C TYR A 76 1.59 -8.82 -18.02
N GLY A 77 0.84 -8.00 -18.76
CA GLY A 77 -0.63 -8.03 -18.78
C GLY A 77 -1.29 -7.62 -17.47
N THR A 78 -0.52 -7.15 -16.48
CA THR A 78 -1.04 -6.66 -15.20
C THR A 78 -1.51 -5.22 -15.29
N HIS A 79 -2.46 -4.83 -14.45
CA HIS A 79 -3.09 -3.52 -14.53
C HIS A 79 -2.10 -2.39 -14.19
N HIS A 80 -2.08 -1.31 -14.98
CA HIS A 80 -1.15 -0.18 -14.80
C HIS A 80 -1.26 0.51 -13.43
N LEU A 81 -2.47 0.69 -12.90
CA LEU A 81 -2.64 1.18 -11.52
C LEU A 81 -1.95 0.28 -10.47
N GLY A 82 -1.86 -1.03 -10.71
CA GLY A 82 -1.11 -1.93 -9.85
C GLY A 82 0.38 -1.60 -9.86
N HIS A 83 0.97 -1.35 -11.03
CA HIS A 83 2.36 -0.93 -11.14
C HIS A 83 2.62 0.45 -10.51
N ALA A 84 1.69 1.39 -10.65
CA ALA A 84 1.78 2.69 -9.99
C ALA A 84 1.77 2.54 -8.46
N ILE A 85 0.84 1.73 -7.92
CA ILE A 85 0.78 1.43 -6.48
C ILE A 85 2.07 0.75 -6.01
N TRP A 86 2.59 -0.23 -6.77
CA TRP A 86 3.82 -0.94 -6.43
C TRP A 86 5.03 0.01 -6.30
N ASN A 87 5.16 0.98 -7.21
CA ASN A 87 6.24 1.96 -7.14
C ASN A 87 6.10 2.87 -5.91
N LEU A 88 4.89 3.38 -5.64
CA LEU A 88 4.65 4.25 -4.49
C LEU A 88 4.82 3.52 -3.15
N MET A 89 4.37 2.28 -3.03
CA MET A 89 4.58 1.49 -1.81
C MET A 89 6.06 1.16 -1.59
N THR A 90 6.80 0.87 -2.67
CA THR A 90 8.24 0.57 -2.59
C THR A 90 9.01 1.82 -2.16
N LEU A 91 8.68 2.97 -2.75
CA LEU A 91 9.22 4.26 -2.35
C LEU A 91 8.97 4.55 -0.86
N PHE A 92 7.75 4.30 -0.38
CA PHE A 92 7.41 4.50 1.03
C PHE A 92 8.20 3.58 1.96
N GLU A 93 8.32 2.29 1.60
CA GLU A 93 9.01 1.28 2.41
C GLU A 93 10.53 1.54 2.50
N LEU A 94 11.15 1.98 1.41
CA LEU A 94 12.59 2.25 1.37
C LEU A 94 13.01 3.51 2.14
N ASN A 95 12.11 4.50 2.26
CA ASN A 95 12.42 5.79 2.86
C ASN A 95 12.12 5.90 4.37
N GLY A 96 11.70 4.82 5.02
CA GLY A 96 11.58 4.77 6.49
C GLY A 96 10.64 5.84 7.07
N HIS A 97 9.63 6.26 6.31
CA HIS A 97 8.75 7.37 6.69
C HIS A 97 7.98 7.10 7.98
N GLU A 98 7.73 8.17 8.75
CA GLU A 98 6.75 8.12 9.82
C GLU A 98 5.37 7.72 9.25
N ILE A 99 4.78 6.67 9.80
CA ILE A 99 3.49 6.16 9.32
C ILE A 99 2.36 7.16 9.60
N MET A 100 2.46 7.93 10.70
CA MET A 100 1.49 8.98 11.05
C MET A 100 2.00 9.90 12.17
N ASP A 101 1.53 11.15 12.16
CA ASP A 101 1.47 11.98 13.37
C ASP A 101 0.31 11.48 14.25
N SER A 102 0.66 10.74 15.31
CA SER A 102 -0.32 10.11 16.20
C SER A 102 -1.19 11.12 16.96
N VAL A 103 -0.69 12.32 17.25
CA VAL A 103 -1.44 13.36 17.98
C VAL A 103 -2.50 13.94 17.06
N LYS A 104 -2.11 14.33 15.84
CA LYS A 104 -3.03 14.85 14.82
C LYS A 104 -4.06 13.81 14.41
N PHE A 105 -3.65 12.57 14.18
CA PHE A 105 -4.56 11.48 13.81
C PHE A 105 -5.61 11.20 14.89
N ASN A 106 -5.20 11.07 16.16
CA ASN A 106 -6.14 10.81 17.25
C ASN A 106 -7.09 11.99 17.51
N LYS A 107 -6.63 13.23 17.32
CA LYS A 107 -7.50 14.42 17.38
C LYS A 107 -8.55 14.38 16.28
N ALA A 108 -8.13 14.13 15.03
CA ALA A 108 -9.05 14.04 13.90
C ALA A 108 -10.13 12.96 14.10
N LEU A 109 -9.77 11.77 14.60
CA LEU A 109 -10.74 10.71 14.91
C LEU A 109 -11.76 11.14 15.98
N LYS A 110 -11.32 11.81 17.04
CA LYS A 110 -12.23 12.32 18.09
C LYS A 110 -13.19 13.37 17.52
N ASP A 111 -12.69 14.28 16.70
CA ASP A 111 -13.51 15.34 16.11
C ASP A 111 -14.55 14.78 15.13
N LEU A 112 -14.17 13.79 14.30
CA LEU A 112 -15.09 13.09 13.42
C LEU A 112 -16.16 12.30 14.19
N ALA A 113 -15.80 11.66 15.30
CA ALA A 113 -16.76 10.95 16.13
C ALA A 113 -17.79 11.90 16.76
N LYS A 114 -17.38 13.11 17.18
CA LYS A 114 -18.31 14.13 17.69
C LYS A 114 -19.28 14.61 16.62
N LYS A 115 -18.82 14.85 15.39
CA LYS A 115 -19.67 15.30 14.27
C LYS A 115 -20.74 14.29 13.86
N LYS A 116 -20.54 13.00 14.10
CA LYS A 116 -21.54 11.95 13.81
C LYS A 116 -22.65 11.86 14.87
N ASN A 117 -22.47 12.48 16.02
CA ASN A 117 -23.41 12.47 17.14
C ASN A 117 -24.21 13.78 17.26
N VAL A 118 -24.16 14.63 16.23
CA VAL A 118 -24.96 15.84 16.03
C VAL A 118 -25.76 15.64 14.75
#